data_AF-A0A2D6E431-F1
#
_entry.id   AF-A0A2D6E431-F1
#
_cell.length_a   1.000
_cell.length_b   1.000
_cell.length_c   1.000
_cell.angle_alpha   90.00
_cell.angle_beta   90.00
_cell.angle_gamma   90.00
#
_symmetry.space_group_name_H-M   'P 1'
#
loop_
_entity.id
_entity.type
_entity.pdbx_description
1 polymer ?
#
loop_
_entity_poly.entity_id
_entity_poly.type
_entity_poly.pdbx_seq_one_letter_code
_entity_poly.pdbx_strand_id
1 'polypeptide(L)'
;MTWQNEMIIIVRHLVNDLDSTSYTFTDDRLEESVLVSAQLASLEIDFDNTYTIDVDAVSLSPDPTGSGDKDDSFINLVCLKTARMLLGSELKTHALNAMSLRDGPSALDLRGIVTGLKILFDDIAKRYEEAVMQYKLNGVVGQAILGPYSPGSDAVARTHLSYRSGWFE
;
A
#
# COMPACT_ATOMS: atom_id res chain seq x y z
N MET A 1 19.16 10.50 2.69
CA MET A 1 18.31 9.37 3.07
C MET A 1 16.89 9.89 3.10
N THR A 2 16.25 9.90 1.93
CA THR A 2 14.97 10.58 1.69
C THR A 2 13.83 9.57 1.55
N TRP A 3 14.11 8.38 0.98
CA TRP A 3 13.11 7.31 0.88
C TRP A 3 12.68 6.75 2.23
N GLN A 4 13.62 6.61 3.19
CA GLN A 4 13.28 6.14 4.54
C GLN A 4 12.21 7.04 5.15
N ASN A 5 12.35 8.36 5.05
CA ASN A 5 11.36 9.26 5.62
C ASN A 5 10.01 9.19 4.88
N GLU A 6 10.01 9.39 3.56
CA GLU A 6 8.76 9.49 2.80
C GLU A 6 7.99 8.17 2.74
N MET A 7 8.67 7.06 2.41
CA MET A 7 8.02 5.76 2.26
C MET A 7 7.52 5.20 3.60
N ILE A 8 8.27 5.39 4.70
CA ILE A 8 7.80 5.00 6.04
C ILE A 8 6.54 5.78 6.40
N ILE A 9 6.50 7.10 6.17
CA ILE A 9 5.31 7.91 6.43
C ILE A 9 4.12 7.38 5.63
N ILE A 10 4.28 7.07 4.35
CA ILE A 10 3.21 6.50 3.51
C ILE A 10 2.73 5.17 4.11
N VAL A 11 3.64 4.25 4.41
CA VAL A 11 3.29 2.93 4.97
C VAL A 11 2.57 3.06 6.31
N ARG A 12 3.04 3.93 7.21
CA ARG A 12 2.38 4.22 8.50
C ARG A 12 0.93 4.68 8.32
N HIS A 13 0.66 5.52 7.32
CA HIS A 13 -0.71 5.92 7.01
C HIS A 13 -1.55 4.79 6.43
N LEU A 14 -0.97 3.91 5.61
CA LEU A 14 -1.67 2.77 5.03
C LEU A 14 -2.06 1.71 6.08
N VAL A 15 -1.24 1.51 7.11
CA VAL A 15 -1.52 0.55 8.20
C VAL A 15 -2.12 1.22 9.45
N ASN A 16 -2.37 2.53 9.41
CA ASN A 16 -2.89 3.31 10.53
C ASN A 16 -2.02 3.25 11.81
N ASP A 17 -0.69 3.21 11.65
CA ASP A 17 0.29 3.26 12.75
C ASP A 17 0.83 4.68 12.93
N LEU A 18 -0.06 5.59 13.35
CA LEU A 18 0.15 7.05 13.37
C LEU A 18 0.47 7.63 14.75
N ASP A 19 0.30 6.86 15.83
CA ASP A 19 0.55 7.35 17.18
C ASP A 19 2.05 7.37 17.51
N SER A 20 2.64 8.56 17.38
CA SER A 20 4.06 8.80 17.69
C SER A 20 4.49 8.48 19.12
N THR A 21 3.54 8.33 20.05
CA THR A 21 3.84 7.96 21.44
C THR A 21 3.81 6.45 21.69
N SER A 22 3.22 5.68 20.76
CA SER A 22 3.01 4.24 20.92
C SER A 22 2.90 3.53 19.56
N TYR A 23 3.94 3.62 18.74
CA TYR A 23 3.97 2.89 17.47
C TYR A 23 3.92 1.37 17.66
N THR A 24 3.14 0.71 16.81
CA THR A 24 3.06 -0.76 16.72
C THR A 24 4.27 -1.33 15.98
N PHE A 25 4.75 -0.63 14.95
CA PHE A 25 5.92 -1.01 14.17
C PHE A 25 7.07 -0.02 14.41
N THR A 26 8.25 -0.55 14.73
CA THR A 26 9.48 0.25 14.82
C THR A 26 9.91 0.72 13.43
N ASP A 27 10.64 1.84 13.36
CA ASP A 27 11.13 2.36 12.08
C ASP A 27 12.02 1.33 11.36
N ASP A 28 12.96 0.69 12.07
CA ASP A 28 13.80 -0.39 11.52
C ASP A 28 12.98 -1.50 10.85
N ARG A 29 11.88 -1.93 11.49
CA ARG A 29 11.00 -2.97 10.94
C ARG A 29 10.29 -2.49 9.68
N LEU A 30 9.91 -1.22 9.61
CA LEU A 30 9.27 -0.64 8.43
C LEU A 30 10.27 -0.48 7.29
N GLU A 31 11.50 -0.01 7.55
CA GLU A 31 12.57 0.11 6.56
C GLU A 31 12.91 -1.25 5.94
N GLU A 32 13.15 -2.27 6.76
CA GLU A 32 13.39 -3.63 6.30
C GLU A 32 12.21 -4.17 5.48
N SER A 33 10.97 -3.94 5.95
CA SER A 33 9.77 -4.40 5.25
C SER A 33 9.59 -3.74 3.89
N VAL A 34 9.95 -2.45 3.77
CA VAL A 34 9.95 -1.72 2.50
C VAL A 34 10.97 -2.31 1.54
N LEU A 35 12.20 -2.60 1.99
CA LEU A 35 13.25 -3.16 1.12
C LEU A 35 12.94 -4.59 0.67
N VAL A 36 12.43 -5.44 1.58
CA VAL A 36 11.97 -6.78 1.22
C VAL A 36 10.83 -6.71 0.20
N SER A 37 9.89 -5.78 0.41
CA SER A 37 8.78 -5.57 -0.53
C SER A 37 9.27 -5.04 -1.88
N ALA A 38 10.26 -4.14 -1.90
CA ALA A 38 10.88 -3.64 -3.12
C ALA A 38 11.56 -4.76 -3.91
N GLN A 39 12.28 -5.66 -3.22
CA GLN A 39 12.94 -6.79 -3.86
C GLN A 39 11.92 -7.76 -4.46
N LEU A 40 10.84 -8.08 -3.73
CA LEU A 40 9.77 -8.94 -4.24
C LEU A 40 8.98 -8.28 -5.38
N ALA A 41 8.72 -6.96 -5.31
CA ALA A 41 8.04 -6.23 -6.36
C ALA A 41 8.87 -6.22 -7.66
N SER A 42 10.19 -6.05 -7.55
CA SER A 42 11.12 -6.06 -8.69
C SER A 42 11.22 -7.42 -9.38
N LEU A 43 10.81 -8.51 -8.72
CA LEU A 43 10.69 -9.84 -9.35
C LEU A 43 9.37 -10.01 -10.11
N GLU A 44 8.32 -9.29 -9.73
CA GLU A 44 6.97 -9.41 -10.28
C GLU A 44 6.67 -8.38 -11.38
N ILE A 45 7.36 -7.24 -11.34
CA ILE A 45 7.11 -6.05 -12.14
C ILE A 45 8.44 -5.58 -12.73
N ASP A 46 8.43 -5.31 -14.04
CA ASP A 46 9.56 -4.72 -14.74
C ASP A 46 9.46 -3.19 -14.59
N PHE A 47 10.27 -2.62 -13.70
CA PHE A 47 10.29 -1.19 -13.45
C PHE A 47 11.13 -0.45 -14.50
N ASP A 48 10.71 0.76 -14.87
CA ASP A 48 11.46 1.58 -15.84
C ASP A 48 12.87 1.94 -15.31
N ASN A 49 12.97 2.17 -14.00
CA ASN A 49 14.22 2.47 -13.31
C ASN A 49 14.79 1.20 -12.65
N THR A 50 16.12 1.04 -12.76
CA THR A 50 16.83 -0.06 -12.08
C THR A 50 17.29 0.37 -10.70
N TYR A 51 16.82 -0.34 -9.68
CA TYR A 51 17.20 -0.12 -8.28
C TYR A 51 18.11 -1.23 -7.77
N THR A 52 19.19 -0.84 -7.10
CA THR A 52 20.01 -1.74 -6.27
C THR A 52 19.42 -1.74 -4.88
N ILE A 53 18.92 -2.90 -4.45
CA ILE A 53 18.25 -3.11 -3.17
C ILE A 53 19.15 -4.02 -2.33
N ASP A 54 19.58 -3.54 -1.17
CA ASP A 54 20.32 -4.32 -0.18
C ASP A 54 19.56 -4.30 1.15
N VAL A 55 18.98 -5.45 1.50
CA VAL A 55 18.19 -5.61 2.72
C VAL A 55 19.08 -5.65 3.97
N ASP A 56 20.31 -6.18 3.86
CA ASP A 56 21.23 -6.32 5.00
C ASP A 56 21.86 -4.97 5.35
N ALA A 57 22.25 -4.21 4.33
CA ALA A 57 22.82 -2.87 4.50
C ALA A 57 21.76 -1.76 4.63
N VAL A 58 20.47 -2.10 4.61
CA VAL A 58 19.32 -1.17 4.62
C VAL A 58 19.49 -0.06 3.58
N SER A 59 19.75 -0.44 2.33
CA SER A 59 20.08 0.50 1.25
C SER A 59 19.24 0.31 0.00
N LEU A 60 18.90 1.44 -0.62
CA LEU A 60 18.14 1.54 -1.87
C LEU A 60 18.78 2.64 -2.72
N SER A 61 19.29 2.27 -3.89
CA SER A 61 20.00 3.19 -4.79
C SER A 61 19.67 2.94 -6.27
N PRO A 62 19.34 3.98 -7.07
CA PRO A 62 19.17 5.38 -6.68
C PRO A 62 17.98 5.59 -5.73
N ASP A 63 17.94 6.71 -5.00
CA ASP A 63 16.82 7.01 -4.09
C ASP A 63 15.58 7.38 -4.93
N PRO A 64 14.48 6.61 -4.86
CA PRO A 64 13.28 6.83 -5.69
C PRO A 64 12.53 8.11 -5.33
N THR A 65 12.85 8.75 -4.19
CA THR A 65 12.21 9.99 -3.71
C THR A 65 12.98 11.25 -4.07
N GLY A 66 14.08 11.13 -4.82
CA GLY A 66 14.88 12.27 -5.25
C GLY A 66 14.06 13.28 -6.08
N SER A 67 14.15 14.57 -5.74
CA SER A 67 13.29 15.63 -6.33
C SER A 67 13.41 15.82 -7.84
N GLY A 68 14.47 15.32 -8.48
CA GLY A 68 14.68 15.41 -9.93
C GLY A 68 14.18 14.18 -10.70
N ASP A 69 14.18 13.01 -10.06
CA ASP A 69 13.94 11.69 -10.69
C ASP A 69 12.97 10.87 -9.83
N LYS A 70 11.94 11.53 -9.30
CA LYS A 70 10.99 10.90 -8.38
C LYS A 70 10.15 9.85 -9.11
N ASP A 71 10.17 8.63 -8.60
CA ASP A 71 9.44 7.50 -9.17
C ASP A 71 8.22 7.18 -8.30
N ASP A 72 7.16 7.97 -8.49
CA ASP A 72 5.91 7.82 -7.73
C ASP A 72 5.28 6.43 -7.93
N SER A 73 5.46 5.82 -9.12
CA SER A 73 4.93 4.49 -9.42
C SER A 73 5.63 3.42 -8.59
N PHE A 74 6.97 3.44 -8.55
CA PHE A 74 7.75 2.53 -7.71
C PHE A 74 7.41 2.73 -6.23
N ILE A 75 7.41 3.98 -5.74
CA ILE A 75 7.10 4.31 -4.34
C ILE A 75 5.76 3.72 -3.94
N ASN A 76 4.72 3.96 -4.74
CA ASN A 76 3.35 3.56 -4.41
C ASN A 76 3.18 2.04 -4.41
N LEU A 77 3.70 1.35 -5.43
CA LEU A 77 3.62 -0.11 -5.54
C LEU A 77 4.34 -0.79 -4.37
N VAL A 78 5.54 -0.32 -4.04
CA VAL A 78 6.31 -0.86 -2.93
C VAL A 78 5.61 -0.58 -1.60
N CYS A 79 5.09 0.62 -1.36
CA CYS A 79 4.38 0.96 -0.13
C CYS A 79 3.09 0.13 0.05
N LEU A 80 2.30 -0.06 -1.02
CA LEU A 80 1.10 -0.91 -0.99
C LEU A 80 1.44 -2.38 -0.72
N LYS A 81 2.50 -2.90 -1.33
CA LYS A 81 2.98 -4.26 -1.07
C LYS A 81 3.46 -4.43 0.37
N THR A 82 4.15 -3.41 0.90
CA THR A 82 4.61 -3.36 2.29
C THR A 82 3.42 -3.38 3.25
N ALA A 83 2.42 -2.53 3.03
CA ALA A 83 1.20 -2.50 3.83
C ALA A 83 0.48 -3.86 3.83
N ARG A 84 0.37 -4.50 2.66
CA ARG A 84 -0.19 -5.86 2.54
C ARG A 84 0.61 -6.88 3.37
N MET A 85 1.94 -6.82 3.32
CA MET A 85 2.81 -7.72 4.08
C MET A 85 2.61 -7.55 5.60
N LEU A 86 2.54 -6.30 6.07
CA LEU A 86 2.35 -5.98 7.49
C LEU A 86 0.96 -6.42 7.99
N LEU A 87 -0.12 -6.06 7.28
CA LEU A 87 -1.48 -6.50 7.64
C LEU A 87 -1.61 -8.04 7.58
N GLY A 88 -0.94 -8.69 6.63
CA GLY A 88 -0.89 -10.15 6.57
C GLY A 88 -0.22 -10.76 7.81
N SER A 89 0.81 -10.11 8.35
CA SER A 89 1.50 -10.54 9.58
C SER A 89 0.61 -10.39 10.82
N GLU A 90 -0.15 -9.30 10.91
CA GLU A 90 -1.12 -9.08 11.99
C GLU A 90 -2.28 -10.07 11.90
N LEU A 91 -2.84 -10.25 10.71
CA LEU A 91 -3.90 -11.21 10.45
C LEU A 91 -3.48 -12.62 10.90
N LYS A 92 -2.26 -13.05 10.56
CA LYS A 92 -1.72 -14.33 11.00
C LYS A 92 -1.60 -14.42 12.53
N THR A 93 -1.14 -13.35 13.17
CA THR A 93 -0.98 -13.29 14.63
C THR A 93 -2.32 -13.35 15.36
N HIS A 94 -3.31 -12.57 14.91
CA HIS A 94 -4.66 -12.57 15.49
C HIS A 94 -5.44 -13.85 15.17
N ALA A 95 -5.23 -14.45 13.99
CA ALA A 95 -5.85 -15.72 13.62
C ALA A 95 -5.42 -16.88 14.54
N LEU A 96 -4.14 -16.91 14.95
CA LEU A 96 -3.64 -17.90 15.90
C LEU A 96 -4.22 -17.72 17.31
N ASN A 97 -4.54 -16.48 17.68
CA ASN A 97 -5.11 -16.12 18.98
C ASN A 97 -6.66 -16.08 18.99
N ALA A 98 -7.30 -16.54 17.90
CA ALA A 98 -8.74 -16.45 17.71
C ALA A 98 -9.50 -17.47 18.57
N MET A 99 -9.95 -17.05 19.75
CA MET A 99 -10.77 -17.87 20.65
C MET A 99 -12.22 -17.39 20.72
N SER A 100 -13.13 -18.34 20.95
CA SER A 100 -14.53 -18.05 21.27
C SER A 100 -14.88 -18.84 22.53
N LEU A 101 -15.19 -18.14 23.61
CA LEU A 101 -15.59 -18.69 24.90
C LEU A 101 -17.05 -18.35 25.13
N ARG A 102 -17.85 -19.34 25.50
CA ARG A 102 -19.24 -19.14 25.94
C ARG A 102 -19.43 -19.74 27.32
N ASP A 103 -20.00 -18.95 28.21
CA ASP A 103 -20.41 -19.35 29.55
C ASP A 103 -21.85 -18.86 29.80
N GLY A 104 -22.82 -19.75 29.60
CA GLY A 104 -24.25 -19.43 29.65
C GLY A 104 -24.64 -18.31 28.67
N PRO A 105 -25.24 -17.19 29.12
CA PRO A 105 -25.58 -16.06 28.27
C PRO A 105 -24.38 -15.16 27.90
N SER A 106 -23.22 -15.35 28.53
CA SER A 106 -22.02 -14.55 28.29
C SER A 106 -21.14 -15.18 27.22
N ALA A 107 -20.67 -14.38 26.27
CA ALA A 107 -19.78 -14.83 25.20
C ALA A 107 -18.67 -13.82 24.94
N LEU A 108 -17.44 -14.32 24.78
CA LEU A 108 -16.31 -13.56 24.24
C LEU A 108 -15.90 -14.24 22.92
N ASP A 109 -15.97 -13.52 21.81
CA ASP A 109 -15.57 -14.05 20.50
C ASP A 109 -14.57 -13.12 19.80
N LEU A 110 -13.32 -13.55 19.73
CA LEU A 110 -12.24 -12.82 19.05
C LEU A 110 -12.17 -13.12 17.55
N ARG A 111 -12.97 -14.06 17.03
CA ARG A 111 -12.99 -14.40 15.59
C ARG A 111 -13.48 -13.25 14.71
N GLY A 112 -14.30 -12.35 15.28
CA GLY A 112 -14.77 -11.14 14.60
C GLY A 112 -13.63 -10.22 14.19
N ILE A 113 -12.61 -10.07 15.04
CA ILE A 113 -11.42 -9.23 14.76
C ILE A 113 -10.64 -9.79 13.57
N VAL A 114 -10.42 -11.11 13.55
CA VAL A 114 -9.73 -11.81 12.45
C VAL A 114 -10.49 -11.63 11.13
N THR A 115 -11.81 -11.68 11.18
CA THR A 115 -12.66 -11.47 10.00
C THR A 115 -12.52 -10.04 9.48
N GLY A 116 -12.50 -9.04 10.37
CA GLY A 116 -12.27 -7.64 10.00
C GLY A 116 -10.89 -7.41 9.38
N LEU A 117 -9.84 -7.94 10.01
CA LEU A 117 -8.47 -7.87 9.47
C LEU A 117 -8.35 -8.56 8.10
N LYS A 118 -9.06 -9.66 7.89
CA LYS A 118 -9.08 -10.35 6.60
C LYS A 118 -9.70 -9.47 5.51
N ILE A 119 -10.80 -8.78 5.80
CA ILE A 119 -11.44 -7.86 4.85
C ILE A 119 -10.46 -6.72 4.46
N LEU A 120 -9.75 -6.15 5.43
CA LEU A 120 -8.74 -5.11 5.18
C LEU A 120 -7.57 -5.64 4.35
N PHE A 121 -7.07 -6.84 4.68
CA PHE A 121 -6.02 -7.51 3.92
C PHE A 121 -6.43 -7.75 2.46
N ASP A 122 -7.65 -8.26 2.24
CA ASP A 122 -8.19 -8.52 0.91
C ASP A 122 -8.40 -7.20 0.13
N ASP A 123 -8.83 -6.12 0.78
CA ASP A 123 -8.97 -4.79 0.16
C ASP A 123 -7.62 -4.22 -0.30
N ILE A 124 -6.59 -4.25 0.55
CA ILE A 124 -5.24 -3.79 0.17
C ILE A 124 -4.66 -4.68 -0.94
N ALA A 125 -4.85 -5.99 -0.87
CA ALA A 125 -4.39 -6.91 -1.91
C ALA A 125 -5.01 -6.55 -3.27
N LYS A 126 -6.32 -6.27 -3.29
CA LYS A 126 -7.02 -5.83 -4.49
C LYS A 126 -6.49 -4.50 -5.02
N ARG A 127 -6.27 -3.50 -4.15
CA ARG A 127 -5.69 -2.20 -4.54
C ARG A 127 -4.29 -2.34 -5.13
N TYR A 128 -3.46 -3.22 -4.58
CA TYR A 128 -2.14 -3.52 -5.13
C TYR A 128 -2.25 -4.14 -6.52
N GLU A 129 -3.13 -5.13 -6.72
CA GLU A 129 -3.32 -5.77 -8.02
C GLU A 129 -3.84 -4.79 -9.09
N GLU A 130 -4.77 -3.91 -8.72
CA GLU A 130 -5.25 -2.82 -9.58
C GLU A 130 -4.14 -1.82 -9.90
N ALA A 131 -3.29 -1.46 -8.92
CA ALA A 131 -2.13 -0.59 -9.12
C ALA A 131 -1.12 -1.21 -10.10
N VAL A 132 -0.82 -2.50 -9.94
CA VAL A 132 0.06 -3.25 -10.86
C VAL A 132 -0.52 -3.29 -12.26
N MET A 133 -1.83 -3.51 -12.39
CA MET A 133 -2.49 -3.47 -13.70
C MET A 133 -2.37 -2.09 -14.34
N GLN A 134 -2.63 -1.01 -13.58
CA GLN A 134 -2.49 0.37 -14.07
C GLN A 134 -1.07 0.67 -14.54
N TYR A 135 -0.06 0.23 -13.79
CA TYR A 135 1.34 0.36 -14.17
C TYR A 135 1.62 -0.30 -15.54
N LYS A 136 1.21 -1.56 -15.69
CA LYS A 136 1.42 -2.34 -16.92
C LYS A 136 0.68 -1.79 -18.14
N LEU A 137 -0.36 -0.99 -17.94
CA LEU A 137 -1.12 -0.33 -19.00
C LEU A 137 -0.55 1.06 -19.37
N ASN A 138 0.67 1.39 -18.95
CA ASN A 138 1.29 2.72 -19.08
C ASN A 138 0.48 3.84 -18.40
N GLY A 139 -0.24 3.52 -17.32
CA GLY A 139 -0.92 4.49 -16.46
C GLY A 139 -0.03 4.93 -15.29
N VAL A 140 -0.22 6.16 -14.81
CA VAL A 140 0.40 6.62 -13.57
C VAL A 140 -0.22 5.89 -12.38
N VAL A 141 0.59 5.20 -11.59
CA VAL A 141 0.10 4.26 -10.58
C VAL A 141 -0.43 4.97 -9.34
N GLY A 142 -1.68 4.61 -8.98
CA GLY A 142 -2.36 5.06 -7.77
C GLY A 142 -2.85 6.51 -7.78
N GLN A 143 -3.01 7.09 -8.97
CA GLN A 143 -3.88 8.25 -9.19
C GLN A 143 -5.33 7.98 -8.74
N ALA A 144 -5.80 6.72 -8.79
CA ALA A 144 -7.11 6.28 -8.32
C ALA A 144 -7.16 5.86 -6.83
N ILE A 145 -6.01 5.75 -6.16
CA ILE A 145 -5.91 5.20 -4.79
C ILE A 145 -6.00 6.32 -3.72
N LEU A 146 -5.66 7.56 -4.10
CA LEU A 146 -5.75 8.76 -3.26
C LEU A 146 -7.16 9.39 -3.24
N GLY A 147 -8.19 8.60 -3.02
CA GLY A 147 -9.56 9.09 -2.80
C GLY A 147 -10.17 9.98 -3.91
N PRO A 148 -11.39 10.49 -3.72
CA PRO A 148 -12.12 11.26 -4.75
C PRO A 148 -11.49 12.62 -5.10
N TYR A 149 -10.43 13.06 -4.41
CA TYR A 149 -9.78 14.37 -4.58
C TYR A 149 -8.34 14.30 -5.11
N SER A 150 -7.90 13.13 -5.56
CA SER A 150 -6.64 13.00 -6.29
C SER A 150 -6.67 13.84 -7.57
N PRO A 151 -5.67 14.69 -7.89
CA PRO A 151 -5.67 15.56 -9.06
C PRO A 151 -5.93 14.85 -10.41
N GLY A 152 -5.65 13.55 -10.51
CA GLY A 152 -5.96 12.72 -11.67
C GLY A 152 -7.42 12.28 -11.81
N SER A 153 -8.23 12.25 -10.73
CA SER A 153 -9.66 11.93 -10.82
C SER A 153 -10.43 13.03 -11.57
N ASP A 154 -9.97 14.27 -11.45
CA ASP A 154 -10.48 15.43 -12.18
C ASP A 154 -10.14 15.35 -13.69
N ALA A 155 -8.95 14.84 -14.04
CA ALA A 155 -8.59 14.62 -15.45
C ALA A 155 -9.46 13.53 -16.13
N VAL A 156 -9.74 12.42 -15.44
CA VAL A 156 -10.61 11.36 -15.96
C VAL A 156 -12.07 11.85 -16.05
N ALA A 157 -12.57 12.59 -15.05
CA ALA A 157 -13.92 13.14 -15.06
C ALA A 157 -14.14 14.14 -16.21
N ARG A 158 -13.14 14.95 -16.56
CA ARG A 158 -13.23 15.90 -17.68
C ARG A 158 -13.12 15.23 -19.06
N THR A 159 -12.42 14.09 -19.17
CA THR A 159 -12.23 13.41 -20.46
C THR A 159 -13.52 12.72 -20.96
N HIS A 160 -14.45 12.38 -20.06
CA HIS A 160 -15.75 11.81 -20.43
C HIS A 160 -16.87 12.84 -20.69
N LEU A 161 -16.61 14.15 -20.52
CA LEU A 161 -17.63 15.20 -20.64
C LEU A 161 -17.53 16.05 -21.92
N SER A 162 -16.84 15.58 -22.95
CA SER A 162 -16.59 16.38 -24.17
C SER A 162 -17.22 15.83 -25.45
N TYR A 163 -17.94 14.69 -25.42
CA TYR A 163 -18.59 14.16 -26.62
C TYR A 163 -19.98 13.57 -26.39
N ARG A 164 -20.92 14.41 -25.95
CA ARG A 164 -22.36 14.11 -26.12
C ARG A 164 -23.18 15.38 -26.36
N SER A 165 -22.84 16.15 -27.39
CA SER A 165 -23.80 17.12 -27.95
C SER A 165 -24.74 16.38 -28.91
N GLY A 166 -25.86 15.88 -28.37
CA GLY A 166 -27.02 15.56 -29.20
C GLY A 166 -27.65 16.86 -29.68
N TRP A 167 -27.62 17.11 -30.98
CA TRP A 167 -28.43 18.15 -31.61
C TRP A 167 -29.69 17.49 -32.16
N PHE A 168 -30.84 17.90 -31.64
CA PHE A 168 -32.16 17.75 -32.26
C PHE A 168 -32.68 19.16 -32.53
N GLU A 169 -32.62 19.58 -33.79
CA GLU A 169 -33.59 20.35 -34.58
C GLU A 169 -32.96 20.70 -35.93
#